data_AF-A0A9E0EP61-F1
#
_entry.id   AF-A0A9E0EP61-F1
#
_cell.length_a   1.000
_cell.length_b   1.000
_cell.length_c   1.000
_cell.angle_alpha   90.00
_cell.angle_beta   90.00
_cell.angle_gamma   90.00
#
_symmetry.space_group_name_H-M   'P 1'
#
loop_
_entity.id
_entity.type
_entity.pdbx_description
1 polymer ?
#
loop_
_entity_poly.entity_id
_entity_poly.type
_entity_poly.pdbx_seq_one_letter_code
_entity_poly.pdbx_strand_id
1 'polypeptide(L)'
;MDIKKIDDFEIVSENSIKVVKTKKQEYVNIDETLEELEKNSDIIRMELNTIEYPLFSKDPKRVKNQIKVYNFKADGSSYLEVEAPYGYAIPGEFEERVFIALTKIMKKNRYPKKFICTINEVLESLNVNNWSYMPKIKNALRLLSKTNYTFKNILYSSEIKGIFETEKTERIMKVTIVTRDNNKANEYEKFEDKRIKEIYVIEFEDIFYDNIVSKGYLAFDSEKLLAIENSVARSIYTMIEKWRGYNLFLKKQAFFIARRVPLKWEKKNIKRTIDIIEKALKDLKNMDLLEDYTIIKKTKWELAEIEIKFDDRHNDVKQKTFYEERQEFNVDMIVTSTQDKVKNEVETKDGTAKEILELFPERLHKVLEDLISESINTYGFEYTKFNALYTISKNPKQYKAYFNKALKENYAAELIANNQHKEEIKLIKENKVIEEAVVSPIYKFSFDEYLEKFSDNQKVNIEKDVYERFLMDSRGKDDRVFRGIFEKSKKGLIGQYLTENNIEPDKEFIIEKEISGSYISKSKFLVEVLKIAKERNIEFDIKNVAPVFNELYEYEDEVLAINYDENTKIGKIIIF
;
A
#
# COMPACT_ATOMS: atom_id res chain seq x y z
N MET A 1 1.48 71.52 -25.04
CA MET A 1 2.25 72.28 -24.05
C MET A 1 1.78 71.90 -22.66
N ASP A 2 2.62 71.35 -21.77
CA ASP A 2 4.01 70.95 -21.99
C ASP A 2 4.43 69.71 -21.20
N ILE A 3 5.50 69.09 -21.70
CA ILE A 3 6.15 67.91 -21.13
C ILE A 3 7.03 68.33 -19.95
N LYS A 4 6.98 67.58 -18.84
CA LYS A 4 8.14 67.44 -17.95
C LYS A 4 8.44 65.97 -17.69
N LYS A 5 9.48 65.47 -18.38
CA LYS A 5 10.27 64.34 -17.91
C LYS A 5 10.86 64.68 -16.53
N ILE A 6 10.91 63.68 -15.66
CA ILE A 6 12.00 63.53 -14.69
C ILE A 6 12.43 62.07 -14.84
N ASP A 7 13.44 61.84 -15.68
CA ASP A 7 14.27 60.65 -15.56
C ASP A 7 15.29 60.92 -14.46
N ASP A 8 15.63 59.87 -13.68
CA ASP A 8 16.88 59.63 -12.95
C ASP A 8 16.59 58.74 -11.73
N PHE A 9 16.36 57.45 -11.99
CA PHE A 9 16.56 56.42 -10.98
C PHE A 9 18.06 56.16 -10.86
N GLU A 10 18.68 56.61 -9.77
CA GLU A 10 20.06 56.22 -9.46
C GLU A 10 20.18 54.69 -9.40
N ILE A 11 21.12 54.14 -10.18
CA ILE A 11 21.53 52.74 -10.08
C ILE A 11 22.40 52.62 -8.82
N VAL A 12 21.75 52.55 -7.66
CA VAL A 12 22.41 52.21 -6.40
C VAL A 12 22.95 50.78 -6.54
N SER A 13 24.27 50.66 -6.55
CA SER A 13 24.99 49.46 -6.94
C SER A 13 24.78 48.28 -5.99
N GLU A 14 25.03 47.06 -6.51
CA GLU A 14 24.81 45.80 -5.81
C GLU A 14 25.76 45.60 -4.61
N ASN A 15 25.42 46.22 -3.48
CA ASN A 15 25.83 45.71 -2.17
C ASN A 15 25.10 44.38 -1.91
N SER A 16 25.61 43.34 -2.55
CA SER A 16 25.10 41.97 -2.57
C SER A 16 25.21 41.34 -1.17
N ILE A 17 24.19 41.57 -0.35
CA ILE A 17 24.07 40.96 0.98
C ILE A 17 24.03 39.43 0.80
N LYS A 18 25.17 38.78 1.05
CA LYS A 18 25.30 37.31 1.10
C LYS A 18 24.52 36.76 2.30
N VAL A 19 23.20 36.69 2.16
CA VAL A 19 22.32 35.98 3.08
C VAL A 19 22.52 34.48 2.87
N VAL A 20 23.51 33.94 3.56
CA VAL A 20 23.80 32.50 3.61
C VAL A 20 22.69 31.79 4.36
N LYS A 21 22.17 30.67 3.83
CA LYS A 21 21.18 29.85 4.54
C LYS A 21 21.86 29.08 5.69
N THR A 22 21.23 29.07 6.87
CA THR A 22 21.74 28.31 8.04
C THR A 22 21.15 26.91 8.07
N LYS A 23 21.93 25.87 8.43
CA LYS A 23 21.51 24.45 8.46
C LYS A 23 21.44 23.92 9.90
N LYS A 24 20.44 23.08 10.23
CA LYS A 24 20.13 22.57 11.61
C LYS A 24 19.61 21.13 11.57
N GLN A 25 19.91 20.26 12.55
CA GLN A 25 19.58 18.81 12.59
C GLN A 25 18.72 18.38 13.82
N GLU A 26 17.69 17.51 13.64
CA GLU A 26 16.74 16.97 14.67
C GLU A 26 16.28 15.52 14.34
N TYR A 27 15.84 14.61 15.24
CA TYR A 27 15.77 13.14 14.93
C TYR A 27 14.36 12.45 15.10
N VAL A 28 13.95 11.43 14.26
CA VAL A 28 12.50 11.04 13.94
C VAL A 28 12.20 9.51 13.61
N ASN A 29 11.14 8.77 14.09
CA ASN A 29 10.64 7.34 13.75
C ASN A 29 9.61 6.69 14.77
N ILE A 30 8.76 5.62 14.60
CA ILE A 30 8.24 4.68 13.51
C ILE A 30 6.95 3.83 13.92
N ASP A 31 6.29 3.07 13.02
CA ASP A 31 4.79 2.84 12.92
C ASP A 31 4.20 1.40 13.23
N GLU A 32 3.04 0.78 12.79
CA GLU A 32 1.79 1.01 11.94
C GLU A 32 0.67 -0.11 12.22
N THR A 33 -0.59 -0.32 11.71
CA THR A 33 -1.60 0.24 10.71
C THR A 33 -3.12 -0.16 10.97
N LEU A 34 -4.12 0.77 11.13
CA LEU A 34 -5.59 0.64 10.74
C LEU A 34 -6.86 0.42 11.70
N GLU A 35 -7.92 -0.39 11.38
CA GLU A 35 -9.38 0.05 11.24
C GLU A 35 -10.61 -0.87 11.78
N GLU A 36 -11.98 -0.96 11.50
CA GLU A 36 -13.18 -0.70 10.55
C GLU A 36 -14.60 -0.64 11.30
N LEU A 37 -15.88 -0.15 10.98
CA LEU A 37 -16.75 0.62 9.98
C LEU A 37 -17.66 1.88 10.47
N GLU A 38 -17.58 3.16 9.95
CA GLU A 38 -18.63 4.22 9.57
C GLU A 38 -18.03 5.69 9.35
N LYS A 39 -18.58 6.79 8.73
CA LYS A 39 -19.26 7.17 7.44
C LYS A 39 -19.33 8.72 7.20
N ASN A 40 -18.83 9.28 6.07
CA ASN A 40 -19.15 10.62 5.47
C ASN A 40 -18.35 10.95 4.16
N SER A 41 -18.79 11.90 3.31
CA SER A 41 -18.13 12.26 2.02
C SER A 41 -16.75 12.93 2.10
N ASP A 42 -16.33 13.39 3.28
CA ASP A 42 -15.17 14.27 3.48
C ASP A 42 -13.81 13.55 3.66
N ILE A 43 -13.80 12.23 3.53
CA ILE A 43 -12.59 11.39 3.55
C ILE A 43 -11.61 11.83 2.45
N ILE A 44 -10.31 11.84 2.73
CA ILE A 44 -9.22 12.08 1.77
C ILE A 44 -8.12 11.02 1.92
N ARG A 45 -7.33 10.81 0.87
CA ARG A 45 -6.04 10.14 0.97
C ARG A 45 -4.97 11.10 1.51
N MET A 46 -4.23 10.70 2.54
CA MET A 46 -2.96 11.30 2.96
C MET A 46 -1.80 10.38 2.59
N GLU A 47 -0.82 10.94 1.90
CA GLU A 47 0.39 10.25 1.43
C GLU A 47 1.29 9.84 2.62
N LEU A 48 1.83 8.62 2.62
CA LEU A 48 2.53 8.06 3.79
C LEU A 48 3.71 8.93 4.25
N ASN A 49 4.57 9.43 3.35
CA ASN A 49 5.69 10.30 3.73
C ASN A 49 5.22 11.62 4.38
N THR A 50 4.05 12.16 4.01
CA THR A 50 3.47 13.37 4.66
C THR A 50 3.01 13.12 6.11
N ILE A 51 2.74 11.86 6.47
CA ILE A 51 2.34 11.45 7.83
C ILE A 51 3.59 11.04 8.65
N GLU A 52 4.51 10.30 8.02
CA GLU A 52 5.72 9.79 8.66
C GLU A 52 6.78 10.87 8.91
N TYR A 53 6.87 11.86 8.03
CA TYR A 53 8.01 12.77 8.01
C TYR A 53 7.60 14.23 8.18
N PRO A 54 8.40 15.05 8.88
CA PRO A 54 8.04 16.42 9.22
C PRO A 54 8.25 17.40 8.06
N LEU A 55 7.52 17.17 6.97
CA LEU A 55 7.42 18.08 5.84
C LEU A 55 6.85 19.44 6.29
N PHE A 56 6.01 19.43 7.33
CA PHE A 56 5.43 20.61 7.98
C PHE A 56 5.97 20.77 9.42
N SER A 57 6.78 21.80 9.65
CA SER A 57 7.38 22.08 10.96
C SER A 57 6.37 22.64 11.97
N LYS A 58 6.31 21.98 13.14
CA LYS A 58 5.45 22.32 14.29
C LYS A 58 6.01 23.43 15.18
N ASP A 59 7.19 23.99 14.84
CA ASP A 59 7.72 25.18 15.51
C ASP A 59 6.95 26.43 15.01
N PRO A 60 6.35 27.25 15.88
CA PRO A 60 5.73 28.52 15.47
C PRO A 60 6.77 29.63 15.23
N LYS A 61 8.03 29.46 15.68
CA LYS A 61 9.11 30.47 15.57
C LYS A 61 10.10 30.13 14.44
N ARG A 62 9.58 29.65 13.30
CA ARG A 62 10.39 29.25 12.13
C ARG A 62 11.22 30.41 11.60
N VAL A 63 12.52 30.20 11.44
CA VAL A 63 13.47 31.24 11.00
C VAL A 63 13.51 31.30 9.48
N LYS A 64 13.47 32.50 8.90
CA LYS A 64 13.63 32.72 7.46
C LYS A 64 15.05 32.35 7.01
N ASN A 65 15.18 31.79 5.80
CA ASN A 65 16.46 31.33 5.24
C ASN A 65 17.16 30.24 6.09
N GLN A 66 16.41 29.50 6.92
CA GLN A 66 16.93 28.31 7.60
C GLN A 66 16.54 27.05 6.83
N ILE A 67 17.56 26.28 6.44
CA ILE A 67 17.44 24.89 6.01
C ILE A 67 17.30 24.04 7.28
N LYS A 68 16.35 23.10 7.29
CA LYS A 68 16.15 22.21 8.43
C LYS A 68 16.24 20.75 8.03
N VAL A 69 17.29 20.11 8.52
CA VAL A 69 17.53 18.68 8.43
C VAL A 69 16.87 17.99 9.62
N TYR A 70 16.37 16.80 9.37
CA TYR A 70 15.88 15.85 10.34
C TYR A 70 16.62 14.53 10.12
N ASN A 71 17.51 14.12 11.02
CA ASN A 71 18.34 12.91 10.91
C ASN A 71 17.64 11.70 11.55
N PHE A 72 17.44 10.62 10.82
CA PHE A 72 16.70 9.46 11.30
C PHE A 72 17.63 8.42 11.95
N LYS A 73 18.91 8.41 11.61
CA LYS A 73 19.96 7.63 12.29
C LYS A 73 21.06 8.53 12.86
N ALA A 74 21.66 8.12 13.99
CA ALA A 74 22.62 8.91 14.78
C ALA A 74 23.85 9.36 13.97
N ASP A 75 24.30 8.48 13.08
CA ASP A 75 25.39 8.62 12.11
C ASP A 75 25.10 9.58 10.93
N GLY A 76 23.86 10.06 10.78
CA GLY A 76 23.44 10.88 9.63
C GLY A 76 23.25 10.08 8.33
N SER A 77 23.28 8.75 8.37
CA SER A 77 23.11 7.88 7.18
C SER A 77 21.70 7.92 6.59
N SER A 78 20.71 8.44 7.34
CA SER A 78 19.30 8.50 6.99
C SER A 78 18.77 9.86 7.46
N TYR A 79 18.17 10.67 6.58
CA TYR A 79 17.71 12.03 6.88
C TYR A 79 16.63 12.59 5.92
N LEU A 80 15.87 13.59 6.38
CA LEU A 80 15.04 14.51 5.58
C LEU A 80 15.60 15.92 5.70
N GLU A 81 15.89 16.61 4.62
CA GLU A 81 16.27 18.03 4.61
C GLU A 81 15.22 18.87 3.90
N VAL A 82 14.73 19.90 4.60
CA VAL A 82 13.68 20.81 4.13
C VAL A 82 14.30 22.17 3.81
N GLU A 83 14.27 22.54 2.54
CA GLU A 83 14.78 23.82 2.04
C GLU A 83 13.65 24.72 1.54
N ALA A 84 13.44 25.85 2.22
CA ALA A 84 12.54 26.90 1.76
C ALA A 84 13.17 27.79 0.66
N PRO A 85 12.36 28.41 -0.21
CA PRO A 85 12.81 29.49 -1.09
C PRO A 85 13.30 30.69 -0.27
N TYR A 86 14.23 31.46 -0.86
CA TYR A 86 14.84 32.61 -0.21
C TYR A 86 13.79 33.67 0.22
N GLY A 87 13.94 34.18 1.45
CA GLY A 87 13.03 35.14 2.09
C GLY A 87 11.91 34.50 2.92
N TYR A 88 11.77 33.17 2.87
CA TYR A 88 10.75 32.38 3.57
C TYR A 88 11.38 31.51 4.65
N ALA A 89 10.57 31.06 5.60
CA ALA A 89 10.89 29.94 6.47
C ALA A 89 10.30 28.65 5.88
N ILE A 90 10.68 27.48 6.40
CA ILE A 90 10.09 26.20 5.98
C ILE A 90 8.57 26.13 6.26
N PRO A 91 7.83 25.30 5.51
CA PRO A 91 6.42 25.01 5.77
C PRO A 91 6.17 24.57 7.22
N GLY A 92 4.94 24.80 7.69
CA GLY A 92 4.42 24.35 8.98
C GLY A 92 2.90 24.32 9.00
N GLU A 93 2.30 24.43 10.18
CA GLU A 93 0.87 24.21 10.44
C GLU A 93 -0.12 24.86 9.45
N PHE A 94 0.11 26.09 8.98
CA PHE A 94 -0.80 26.72 8.02
C PHE A 94 -0.65 26.13 6.61
N GLU A 95 0.59 25.85 6.20
CA GLU A 95 0.89 25.17 4.93
C GLU A 95 0.38 23.72 4.93
N GLU A 96 0.42 23.04 6.09
CA GLU A 96 -0.19 21.72 6.33
C GLU A 96 -1.72 21.74 6.15
N ARG A 97 -2.42 22.73 6.72
CA ARG A 97 -3.87 22.87 6.52
C ARG A 97 -4.21 23.17 5.06
N VAL A 98 -3.41 23.99 4.37
CA VAL A 98 -3.57 24.23 2.92
C VAL A 98 -3.31 22.96 2.11
N PHE A 99 -2.34 22.13 2.49
CA PHE A 99 -2.10 20.83 1.86
C PHE A 99 -3.31 19.89 2.00
N ILE A 100 -3.89 19.78 3.21
CA ILE A 100 -5.11 18.98 3.47
C ILE A 100 -6.32 19.52 2.67
N ALA A 101 -6.47 20.84 2.56
CA ALA A 101 -7.50 21.45 1.72
C ALA A 101 -7.27 21.16 0.21
N LEU A 102 -6.02 21.09 -0.24
CA LEU A 102 -5.69 20.72 -1.62
C LEU A 102 -5.96 19.25 -1.92
N THR A 103 -5.66 18.31 -1.01
CA THR A 103 -6.03 16.89 -1.22
C THR A 103 -7.55 16.70 -1.18
N LYS A 104 -8.29 17.48 -0.37
CA LYS A 104 -9.77 17.53 -0.42
C LYS A 104 -10.30 18.00 -1.78
N ILE A 105 -9.65 18.96 -2.42
CA ILE A 105 -10.01 19.41 -3.78
C ILE A 105 -9.56 18.39 -4.84
N MET A 106 -8.38 17.79 -4.69
CA MET A 106 -7.88 16.73 -5.57
C MET A 106 -8.88 15.56 -5.64
N LYS A 107 -9.39 15.12 -4.47
CA LYS A 107 -10.48 14.14 -4.37
C LYS A 107 -11.73 14.56 -5.14
N LYS A 108 -12.24 15.78 -4.91
CA LYS A 108 -13.44 16.29 -5.60
C LYS A 108 -13.33 16.26 -7.14
N ASN A 109 -12.12 16.23 -7.68
CA ASN A 109 -11.82 16.10 -9.11
C ASN A 109 -11.52 14.65 -9.56
N ARG A 110 -11.74 13.63 -8.70
CA ARG A 110 -11.41 12.20 -8.88
C ARG A 110 -9.90 11.89 -8.92
N TYR A 111 -9.16 12.47 -7.98
CA TYR A 111 -7.73 12.22 -7.75
C TYR A 111 -6.80 12.32 -8.98
N PRO A 112 -6.93 13.31 -9.89
CA PRO A 112 -5.99 13.47 -10.99
C PRO A 112 -4.67 14.06 -10.48
N LYS A 113 -3.54 13.67 -11.09
CA LYS A 113 -2.20 14.24 -10.79
C LYS A 113 -2.18 15.76 -10.89
N LYS A 114 -2.99 16.30 -11.80
CA LYS A 114 -3.09 17.72 -12.14
C LYS A 114 -4.55 18.16 -12.06
N PHE A 115 -4.84 19.21 -11.29
CA PHE A 115 -6.18 19.80 -11.18
C PHE A 115 -6.12 21.33 -11.08
N ILE A 116 -7.29 21.96 -11.20
CA ILE A 116 -7.44 23.42 -11.23
C ILE A 116 -8.36 23.84 -10.09
N CYS A 117 -7.90 24.75 -9.23
CA CYS A 117 -8.71 25.33 -8.17
C CYS A 117 -8.63 26.86 -8.13
N THR A 118 -9.68 27.49 -7.62
CA THR A 118 -9.71 28.92 -7.28
C THR A 118 -9.28 29.15 -5.84
N ILE A 119 -8.98 30.41 -5.49
CA ILE A 119 -8.70 30.81 -4.10
C ILE A 119 -9.91 30.56 -3.16
N ASN A 120 -11.13 30.58 -3.70
CA ASN A 120 -12.37 30.35 -2.95
C ASN A 120 -12.54 28.88 -2.60
N GLU A 121 -12.33 27.97 -3.55
CA GLU A 121 -12.41 26.52 -3.30
C GLU A 121 -11.42 26.06 -2.21
N VAL A 122 -10.26 26.74 -2.09
CA VAL A 122 -9.30 26.50 -0.99
C VAL A 122 -9.75 27.13 0.33
N LEU A 123 -10.40 28.30 0.34
CA LEU A 123 -11.02 28.87 1.56
C LEU A 123 -12.16 27.99 2.09
N GLU A 124 -13.03 27.53 1.19
CA GLU A 124 -14.13 26.62 1.46
C GLU A 124 -13.62 25.28 1.99
N SER A 125 -12.61 24.69 1.32
CA SER A 125 -12.01 23.41 1.74
C SER A 125 -11.06 23.54 2.95
N LEU A 126 -10.90 24.74 3.52
CA LEU A 126 -10.27 25.00 4.81
C LEU A 126 -11.30 25.24 5.94
N ASN A 127 -12.58 25.36 5.60
CA ASN A 127 -13.67 25.88 6.45
C ASN A 127 -13.42 27.30 6.98
N VAL A 128 -12.88 28.20 6.14
CA VAL A 128 -12.55 29.59 6.53
C VAL A 128 -13.22 30.60 5.62
N ASN A 129 -14.38 31.13 6.05
CA ASN A 129 -15.18 32.11 5.32
C ASN A 129 -14.58 33.55 5.30
N ASN A 130 -13.33 33.74 5.75
CA ASN A 130 -12.71 35.05 5.96
C ASN A 130 -11.66 35.38 4.87
N TRP A 131 -12.00 36.32 4.00
CA TRP A 131 -11.13 36.80 2.90
C TRP A 131 -9.72 37.24 3.31
N SER A 132 -9.48 37.64 4.58
CA SER A 132 -8.14 37.97 5.08
C SER A 132 -7.16 36.78 5.06
N TYR A 133 -7.64 35.56 4.82
CA TYR A 133 -6.81 34.39 4.61
C TYR A 133 -6.30 34.25 3.17
N MET A 134 -6.89 34.92 2.16
CA MET A 134 -6.41 34.83 0.77
C MET A 134 -4.90 35.11 0.61
N PRO A 135 -4.32 36.19 1.19
CA PRO A 135 -2.88 36.43 1.07
C PRO A 135 -2.03 35.37 1.77
N LYS A 136 -2.55 34.76 2.86
CA LYS A 136 -1.89 33.66 3.56
C LYS A 136 -1.88 32.41 2.68
N ILE A 137 -3.02 32.06 2.08
CA ILE A 137 -3.16 30.91 1.18
C ILE A 137 -2.25 31.07 -0.04
N LYS A 138 -2.22 32.24 -0.70
CA LYS A 138 -1.30 32.48 -1.83
C LYS A 138 0.18 32.31 -1.44
N ASN A 139 0.56 32.76 -0.25
CA ASN A 139 1.91 32.53 0.28
C ASN A 139 2.18 31.05 0.58
N ALA A 140 1.21 30.32 1.14
CA ALA A 140 1.31 28.88 1.39
C ALA A 140 1.44 28.07 0.09
N LEU A 141 0.60 28.35 -0.93
CA LEU A 141 0.69 27.74 -2.26
C LEU A 141 2.06 27.99 -2.91
N ARG A 142 2.56 29.23 -2.84
CA ARG A 142 3.91 29.59 -3.31
C ARG A 142 5.02 28.86 -2.54
N LEU A 143 4.82 28.59 -1.25
CA LEU A 143 5.80 27.93 -0.38
C LEU A 143 5.80 26.41 -0.61
N LEU A 144 4.63 25.76 -0.64
CA LEU A 144 4.45 24.36 -1.04
C LEU A 144 5.10 24.06 -2.40
N SER A 145 4.86 24.93 -3.40
CA SER A 145 5.41 24.78 -4.75
C SER A 145 6.93 24.99 -4.88
N LYS A 146 7.60 25.54 -3.87
CA LYS A 146 9.00 25.98 -3.97
C LYS A 146 9.90 25.51 -2.82
N THR A 147 9.35 24.75 -1.87
CA THR A 147 10.15 24.01 -0.89
C THR A 147 10.67 22.73 -1.54
N ASN A 148 11.98 22.52 -1.47
CA ASN A 148 12.60 21.25 -1.84
C ASN A 148 12.71 20.36 -0.57
N TYR A 149 12.56 19.05 -0.76
CA TYR A 149 12.68 18.04 0.28
C TYR A 149 13.72 16.99 -0.17
N THR A 150 14.89 16.97 0.46
CA THR A 150 15.94 15.98 0.19
C THR A 150 15.83 14.84 1.19
N PHE A 151 15.44 13.66 0.72
CA PHE A 151 15.30 12.45 1.51
C PHE A 151 16.52 11.55 1.29
N LYS A 152 16.93 10.83 2.33
CA LYS A 152 17.99 9.80 2.26
C LYS A 152 17.63 8.63 3.16
N ASN A 153 17.54 7.41 2.62
CA ASN A 153 17.22 6.21 3.39
C ASN A 153 15.96 6.38 4.27
N ILE A 154 14.91 7.02 3.72
CA ILE A 154 13.59 7.20 4.36
C ILE A 154 12.41 7.30 3.37
N LEU A 155 12.60 7.82 2.14
CA LEU A 155 11.50 8.11 1.21
C LEU A 155 10.82 6.83 0.76
N TYR A 156 9.59 6.61 1.19
CA TYR A 156 8.77 5.51 0.72
C TYR A 156 8.28 5.79 -0.72
N SER A 157 8.36 4.79 -1.58
CA SER A 157 7.67 4.76 -2.87
C SER A 157 6.93 3.43 -3.05
N SER A 158 5.68 3.52 -3.46
CA SER A 158 4.82 2.38 -3.78
C SER A 158 5.21 1.67 -5.09
N GLU A 159 5.89 2.36 -6.00
CA GLU A 159 6.45 1.80 -7.25
C GLU A 159 7.45 0.67 -6.93
N ILE A 160 8.42 0.98 -6.06
CA ILE A 160 9.41 0.03 -5.53
C ILE A 160 8.93 -0.72 -4.28
N LYS A 161 7.71 -0.42 -3.80
CA LYS A 161 7.07 -0.96 -2.59
C LYS A 161 7.94 -0.87 -1.33
N GLY A 162 8.76 0.17 -1.21
CA GLY A 162 9.83 0.25 -0.22
C GLY A 162 10.46 1.63 -0.10
N ILE A 163 11.56 1.70 0.66
CA ILE A 163 12.31 2.94 0.91
C ILE A 163 13.42 3.10 -0.12
N PHE A 164 13.56 4.29 -0.73
CA PHE A 164 14.72 4.63 -1.54
C PHE A 164 16.01 4.62 -0.69
N GLU A 165 16.95 3.74 -1.04
CA GLU A 165 18.26 3.60 -0.38
C GLU A 165 19.27 4.70 -0.79
N THR A 166 18.85 5.60 -1.68
CA THR A 166 19.67 6.70 -2.22
C THR A 166 19.18 8.07 -1.70
N GLU A 167 19.95 9.11 -2.01
CA GLU A 167 19.59 10.50 -1.69
C GLU A 167 18.80 11.09 -2.87
N LYS A 168 17.54 11.49 -2.63
CA LYS A 168 16.60 11.96 -3.65
C LYS A 168 15.97 13.29 -3.22
N THR A 169 15.98 14.30 -4.10
CA THR A 169 15.47 15.64 -3.81
C THR A 169 14.24 15.95 -4.64
N GLU A 170 13.11 16.14 -3.97
CA GLU A 170 11.80 16.25 -4.59
C GLU A 170 11.01 17.48 -4.10
N ARG A 171 9.85 17.70 -4.69
CA ARG A 171 8.79 18.57 -4.15
C ARG A 171 7.55 17.74 -3.89
N ILE A 172 6.64 18.23 -3.07
CA ILE A 172 5.32 17.61 -2.91
C ILE A 172 4.46 17.88 -4.17
N MET A 173 4.55 19.11 -4.69
CA MET A 173 3.75 19.59 -5.80
C MET A 173 4.39 20.81 -6.48
N LYS A 174 3.95 21.07 -7.72
CA LYS A 174 4.08 22.34 -8.44
C LYS A 174 2.76 23.10 -8.34
N VAL A 175 2.81 24.43 -8.23
CA VAL A 175 1.65 25.32 -8.36
C VAL A 175 1.93 26.38 -9.41
N THR A 176 1.21 26.32 -10.52
CA THR A 176 1.23 27.36 -11.56
C THR A 176 0.06 28.32 -11.34
N ILE A 177 0.37 29.60 -11.15
CA ILE A 177 -0.64 30.66 -11.09
C ILE A 177 -0.95 31.11 -12.52
N VAL A 178 -2.20 30.99 -12.94
CA VAL A 178 -2.68 31.54 -14.22
C VAL A 178 -3.63 32.69 -13.90
N THR A 179 -3.35 33.88 -14.45
CA THR A 179 -4.27 35.02 -14.41
C THR A 179 -5.11 35.07 -15.68
N ARG A 180 -6.30 35.64 -15.60
CA ARG A 180 -7.23 35.77 -16.74
C ARG A 180 -6.65 36.63 -17.89
N ASP A 181 -5.69 37.49 -17.58
CA ASP A 181 -5.05 38.39 -18.55
C ASP A 181 -3.78 37.76 -19.18
N ASN A 182 -3.56 36.46 -18.97
CA ASN A 182 -2.53 35.64 -19.64
C ASN A 182 -3.08 35.10 -20.97
N ASN A 183 -2.25 35.07 -22.03
CA ASN A 183 -2.63 34.53 -23.34
C ASN A 183 -3.18 33.09 -23.30
N LYS A 184 -2.84 32.30 -22.26
CA LYS A 184 -3.35 30.95 -22.03
C LYS A 184 -4.68 30.88 -21.25
N ALA A 185 -5.27 32.00 -20.82
CA ALA A 185 -6.51 31.98 -20.03
C ALA A 185 -7.69 31.32 -20.78
N ASN A 186 -7.73 31.44 -22.10
CA ASN A 186 -8.74 30.80 -22.96
C ASN A 186 -8.64 29.26 -22.98
N GLU A 187 -7.59 28.66 -22.40
CA GLU A 187 -7.42 27.20 -22.27
C GLU A 187 -8.16 26.62 -21.04
N TYR A 188 -8.85 27.45 -20.24
CA TYR A 188 -9.45 27.05 -18.96
C TYR A 188 -10.90 27.52 -18.79
N GLU A 189 -11.85 26.57 -18.78
CA GLU A 189 -13.29 26.77 -18.55
C GLU A 189 -13.60 27.63 -17.28
N LYS A 190 -12.76 27.51 -16.25
CA LYS A 190 -12.84 28.31 -15.01
C LYS A 190 -12.80 29.84 -15.22
N PHE A 191 -12.40 30.33 -16.40
CA PHE A 191 -12.43 31.76 -16.74
C PHE A 191 -13.69 32.24 -17.49
N GLU A 192 -14.63 31.34 -17.83
CA GLU A 192 -15.93 31.75 -18.37
C GLU A 192 -16.72 32.61 -17.36
N ASP A 193 -16.62 32.29 -16.07
CA ASP A 193 -16.99 33.22 -15.01
C ASP A 193 -15.99 34.37 -14.93
N LYS A 194 -16.36 35.48 -15.60
CA LYS A 194 -15.58 36.72 -15.69
C LYS A 194 -15.23 37.36 -14.33
N ARG A 195 -15.82 36.89 -13.22
CA ARG A 195 -15.45 37.27 -11.83
C ARG A 195 -14.13 36.63 -11.38
N ILE A 196 -13.78 35.46 -11.91
CA ILE A 196 -12.53 34.76 -11.63
C ILE A 196 -11.38 35.46 -12.36
N LYS A 197 -10.39 35.93 -11.61
CA LYS A 197 -9.20 36.66 -12.12
C LYS A 197 -7.93 35.82 -12.12
N GLU A 198 -7.91 34.76 -11.32
CA GLU A 198 -6.73 33.96 -11.02
C GLU A 198 -7.16 32.54 -10.64
N ILE A 199 -6.49 31.54 -11.20
CA ILE A 199 -6.63 30.11 -10.89
C ILE A 199 -5.27 29.51 -10.56
N TYR A 200 -5.29 28.43 -9.79
CA TYR A 200 -4.10 27.64 -9.44
C TYR A 200 -4.21 26.28 -10.11
N VAL A 201 -3.24 26.00 -10.98
CA VAL A 201 -3.03 24.67 -11.53
C VAL A 201 -2.09 23.95 -10.58
N ILE A 202 -2.62 22.99 -9.85
CA ILE A 202 -1.90 22.16 -8.87
C ILE A 202 -1.47 20.88 -9.60
N GLU A 203 -0.22 20.47 -9.43
CA GLU A 203 0.33 19.25 -10.03
C GLU A 203 1.21 18.56 -9.00
N PHE A 204 0.84 17.36 -8.54
CA PHE A 204 1.68 16.58 -7.63
C PHE A 204 2.91 16.02 -8.37
N GLU A 205 4.06 15.96 -7.69
CA GLU A 205 5.22 15.24 -8.25
C GLU A 205 4.99 13.72 -8.18
N ASP A 206 5.55 12.98 -9.14
CA ASP A 206 5.22 11.57 -9.41
C ASP A 206 5.19 10.70 -8.15
N ILE A 207 6.25 10.64 -7.35
CA ILE A 207 6.31 9.81 -6.13
C ILE A 207 5.17 10.11 -5.16
N PHE A 208 4.84 11.40 -4.95
CA PHE A 208 3.73 11.78 -4.04
C PHE A 208 2.37 11.45 -4.67
N TYR A 209 2.23 11.63 -5.98
CA TYR A 209 1.01 11.26 -6.70
C TYR A 209 0.78 9.74 -6.70
N ASP A 210 1.80 8.97 -7.07
CA ASP A 210 1.75 7.51 -7.19
C ASP A 210 1.51 6.87 -5.83
N ASN A 211 2.15 7.39 -4.77
CA ASN A 211 1.83 7.00 -3.40
C ASN A 211 0.36 7.31 -3.06
N ILE A 212 -0.18 8.48 -3.45
CA ILE A 212 -1.60 8.81 -3.27
C ILE A 212 -2.52 7.86 -4.06
N VAL A 213 -2.23 7.49 -5.31
CA VAL A 213 -3.18 6.69 -6.11
C VAL A 213 -3.05 5.16 -5.97
N SER A 214 -1.87 4.67 -5.59
CA SER A 214 -1.59 3.25 -5.31
C SER A 214 -1.48 2.96 -3.80
N LYS A 215 -0.75 1.95 -3.31
CA LYS A 215 -0.76 1.56 -1.88
C LYS A 215 0.10 2.44 -0.94
N GLY A 216 0.33 3.71 -1.29
CA GLY A 216 1.19 4.64 -0.55
C GLY A 216 0.47 5.73 0.25
N TYR A 217 -0.76 5.47 0.70
CA TYR A 217 -1.59 6.41 1.47
C TYR A 217 -2.28 5.75 2.67
N LEU A 218 -2.79 6.58 3.58
CA LEU A 218 -3.92 6.23 4.47
C LEU A 218 -5.13 7.10 4.16
N ALA A 219 -6.33 6.56 4.38
CA ALA A 219 -7.55 7.35 4.30
C ALA A 219 -7.79 8.08 5.64
N PHE A 220 -8.17 9.36 5.60
CA PHE A 220 -8.55 10.15 6.77
C PHE A 220 -9.73 11.08 6.48
N ASP A 221 -10.61 11.27 7.44
CA ASP A 221 -11.64 12.33 7.38
C ASP A 221 -10.97 13.72 7.42
N SER A 222 -11.08 14.49 6.33
CA SER A 222 -10.45 15.82 6.24
C SER A 222 -11.08 16.85 7.19
N GLU A 223 -12.36 16.72 7.52
CA GLU A 223 -13.04 17.61 8.46
C GLU A 223 -12.54 17.37 9.88
N LYS A 224 -12.43 16.10 10.30
CA LYS A 224 -11.82 15.74 11.59
C LYS A 224 -10.39 16.28 11.69
N LEU A 225 -9.57 16.12 10.64
CA LEU A 225 -8.19 16.64 10.61
C LEU A 225 -8.11 18.18 10.68
N LEU A 226 -8.99 18.90 9.97
CA LEU A 226 -9.02 20.36 9.96
C LEU A 226 -9.59 20.94 11.27
N ALA A 227 -10.47 20.19 11.95
CA ALA A 227 -11.03 20.52 13.27
C ALA A 227 -10.02 20.36 14.42
N ILE A 228 -9.04 19.45 14.30
CA ILE A 228 -7.94 19.35 15.28
C ILE A 228 -7.03 20.60 15.13
N GLU A 229 -7.31 21.67 15.88
CA GLU A 229 -6.56 22.92 15.83
C GLU A 229 -5.08 22.71 16.14
N ASN A 230 -4.78 22.02 17.25
CA ASN A 230 -3.44 21.76 17.74
C ASN A 230 -2.66 20.88 16.75
N SER A 231 -1.73 21.46 15.98
CA SER A 231 -0.96 20.73 14.97
C SER A 231 -0.06 19.62 15.52
N VAL A 232 0.28 19.64 16.82
CA VAL A 232 0.92 18.49 17.48
C VAL A 232 -0.10 17.38 17.68
N ALA A 233 -1.31 17.68 18.16
CA ALA A 233 -2.38 16.70 18.27
C ALA A 233 -2.78 16.11 16.91
N ARG A 234 -2.83 16.93 15.85
CA ARG A 234 -3.17 16.49 14.49
C ARG A 234 -2.14 15.47 13.96
N SER A 235 -0.84 15.73 14.14
CA SER A 235 0.20 14.77 13.78
C SER A 235 0.27 13.58 14.73
N ILE A 236 -0.04 13.74 16.02
CA ILE A 236 -0.14 12.58 16.92
C ILE A 236 -1.30 11.70 16.49
N TYR A 237 -2.46 12.26 16.12
CA TYR A 237 -3.62 11.51 15.63
C TYR A 237 -3.27 10.70 14.37
N THR A 238 -2.84 11.35 13.28
CA THR A 238 -2.51 10.62 12.04
C THR A 238 -1.39 9.60 12.25
N MET A 239 -0.44 9.88 13.14
CA MET A 239 0.63 8.96 13.52
C MET A 239 0.16 7.81 14.42
N ILE A 240 -0.71 7.99 15.42
CA ILE A 240 -1.21 6.86 16.23
C ILE A 240 -2.23 6.01 15.47
N GLU A 241 -2.99 6.63 14.57
CA GLU A 241 -3.92 5.95 13.65
C GLU A 241 -3.18 5.11 12.60
N LYS A 242 -1.99 5.56 12.18
CA LYS A 242 -0.93 4.70 11.66
C LYS A 242 -0.61 3.62 12.72
N TRP A 243 0.05 3.96 13.82
CA TRP A 243 0.75 3.01 14.70
C TRP A 243 -0.04 1.86 15.33
N ARG A 244 -1.35 2.00 15.50
CA ARG A 244 -2.14 1.12 16.37
C ARG A 244 -2.48 -0.24 15.76
N GLY A 245 -2.34 -0.46 14.46
CA GLY A 245 -2.95 -1.67 13.85
C GLY A 245 -4.48 -1.53 13.74
N TYR A 246 -5.19 -2.64 13.54
CA TYR A 246 -6.61 -2.76 13.94
C TYR A 246 -6.75 -2.96 15.47
N ASN A 247 -5.69 -2.70 16.26
CA ASN A 247 -5.69 -2.97 17.70
C ASN A 247 -6.30 -1.81 18.48
N LEU A 248 -7.07 -2.18 19.50
CA LEU A 248 -7.68 -1.31 20.49
C LEU A 248 -6.68 -0.74 21.52
N PHE A 249 -5.40 -1.13 21.43
CA PHE A 249 -4.37 -0.77 22.40
C PHE A 249 -3.04 -0.48 21.72
N LEU A 250 -2.46 0.68 22.01
CA LEU A 250 -1.16 1.10 21.51
C LEU A 250 -0.26 1.50 22.68
N LYS A 251 0.83 0.75 22.87
CA LYS A 251 1.87 1.07 23.87
C LYS A 251 3.21 1.35 23.19
N LYS A 252 3.66 2.61 23.26
CA LYS A 252 4.95 3.04 22.68
C LYS A 252 5.70 3.94 23.67
N GLN A 253 7.02 4.03 23.53
CA GLN A 253 7.81 5.01 24.29
C GLN A 253 7.50 6.42 23.79
N ALA A 254 7.34 7.37 24.72
CA ALA A 254 7.08 8.78 24.40
C ALA A 254 8.17 9.41 23.50
N PHE A 255 9.38 8.86 23.54
CA PHE A 255 10.48 9.20 22.64
C PHE A 255 10.13 9.03 21.15
N PHE A 256 9.41 7.96 20.76
CA PHE A 256 9.02 7.76 19.37
C PHE A 256 8.00 8.84 18.91
N ILE A 257 7.06 9.21 19.79
CA ILE A 257 6.06 10.26 19.49
C ILE A 257 6.78 11.62 19.35
N ALA A 258 7.66 11.94 20.30
CA ALA A 258 8.50 13.13 20.24
C ALA A 258 9.39 13.16 18.99
N ARG A 259 9.94 12.00 18.58
CA ARG A 259 10.67 11.83 17.32
C ARG A 259 9.78 12.20 16.12
N ARG A 260 8.62 11.55 15.94
CA ARG A 260 7.77 11.72 14.74
C ARG A 260 7.14 13.12 14.60
N VAL A 261 6.85 13.80 15.70
CA VAL A 261 6.22 15.15 15.70
C VAL A 261 7.25 16.26 15.97
N PRO A 262 8.46 16.16 15.41
CA PRO A 262 9.77 16.59 15.96
C PRO A 262 9.72 17.55 17.16
N LEU A 263 9.45 16.99 18.33
CA LEU A 263 9.51 17.65 19.62
C LEU A 263 10.89 17.43 20.24
N LYS A 264 11.37 18.42 21.02
CA LYS A 264 12.73 18.38 21.59
C LYS A 264 12.86 17.31 22.69
N TRP A 265 13.69 16.31 22.48
CA TRP A 265 13.97 15.25 23.46
C TRP A 265 15.32 15.42 24.16
N GLU A 266 15.55 16.59 24.74
CA GLU A 266 16.75 16.92 25.53
C GLU A 266 16.46 16.68 27.03
N LYS A 267 17.39 16.09 27.81
CA LYS A 267 17.19 15.77 29.25
C LYS A 267 16.53 16.88 30.08
N LYS A 268 16.98 18.13 29.90
CA LYS A 268 16.44 19.33 30.60
C LYS A 268 15.00 19.71 30.20
N ASN A 269 14.47 19.15 29.12
CA ASN A 269 13.18 19.49 28.51
C ASN A 269 12.20 18.30 28.46
N ILE A 270 12.61 17.05 28.79
CA ILE A 270 11.79 15.85 28.52
C ILE A 270 10.39 15.92 29.15
N LYS A 271 10.24 16.29 30.43
CA LYS A 271 8.89 16.40 31.03
C LYS A 271 8.05 17.44 30.29
N ARG A 272 8.60 18.61 29.93
CA ARG A 272 7.87 19.60 29.11
C ARG A 272 7.42 19.03 27.76
N THR A 273 8.22 18.18 27.12
CA THR A 273 7.82 17.51 25.87
C THR A 273 6.75 16.44 26.10
N ILE A 274 6.81 15.73 27.22
CA ILE A 274 5.73 14.83 27.66
C ILE A 274 4.47 15.62 27.99
N ASP A 275 4.55 16.80 28.62
CA ASP A 275 3.40 17.68 28.91
C ASP A 275 2.71 18.18 27.62
N ILE A 276 3.49 18.40 26.57
CA ILE A 276 2.98 18.76 25.23
C ILE A 276 2.24 17.58 24.59
N ILE A 277 2.79 16.37 24.70
CA ILE A 277 2.15 15.13 24.22
C ILE A 277 0.90 14.81 25.06
N GLU A 278 0.96 14.97 26.37
CA GLU A 278 -0.13 14.80 27.33
C GLU A 278 -1.30 15.74 27.03
N LYS A 279 -1.02 17.02 26.77
CA LYS A 279 -2.04 17.96 26.32
C LYS A 279 -2.63 17.55 24.98
N ALA A 280 -1.80 17.14 24.01
CA ALA A 280 -2.27 16.71 22.71
C ALA A 280 -3.16 15.46 22.76
N LEU A 281 -2.81 14.45 23.58
CA LEU A 281 -3.64 13.26 23.80
C LEU A 281 -4.96 13.61 24.52
N LYS A 282 -4.93 14.57 25.45
CA LYS A 282 -6.14 15.12 26.06
C LYS A 282 -7.02 15.86 25.04
N ASP A 283 -6.42 16.67 24.17
CA ASP A 283 -7.13 17.36 23.08
C ASP A 283 -7.84 16.33 22.18
N LEU A 284 -7.19 15.19 21.84
CA LEU A 284 -7.79 14.08 21.07
C LEU A 284 -8.87 13.30 21.82
N LYS A 285 -8.68 13.00 23.12
CA LYS A 285 -9.69 12.33 23.95
C LYS A 285 -10.97 13.17 24.05
N ASN A 286 -10.85 14.49 24.18
CA ASN A 286 -12.01 15.39 24.21
C ASN A 286 -12.78 15.43 22.88
N MET A 287 -12.21 14.90 21.78
CA MET A 287 -12.80 14.83 20.44
C MET A 287 -13.32 13.42 20.10
N ASP A 288 -13.29 12.46 21.04
CA ASP A 288 -13.64 11.04 20.82
C ASP A 288 -12.81 10.42 19.66
N LEU A 289 -11.50 10.76 19.65
CA LEU A 289 -10.49 10.22 18.72
C LEU A 289 -9.51 9.24 19.41
N LEU A 290 -9.63 9.07 20.73
CA LEU A 290 -9.11 7.95 21.51
C LEU A 290 -9.95 7.78 22.79
N GLU A 291 -10.11 6.56 23.29
CA GLU A 291 -10.93 6.24 24.48
C GLU A 291 -10.24 6.76 25.75
N ASP A 292 -8.97 6.40 25.95
CA ASP A 292 -8.19 6.85 27.11
C ASP A 292 -6.68 6.81 26.84
N TYR A 293 -5.90 7.48 27.68
CA TYR A 293 -4.44 7.40 27.66
C TYR A 293 -3.84 7.38 29.06
N THR A 294 -2.68 6.75 29.22
CA THR A 294 -1.93 6.71 30.47
C THR A 294 -0.45 6.90 30.20
N ILE A 295 0.18 7.82 30.94
CA ILE A 295 1.61 8.14 30.81
C ILE A 295 2.39 7.46 31.93
N ILE A 296 2.96 6.29 31.63
CA ILE A 296 3.75 5.51 32.56
C ILE A 296 5.17 6.06 32.63
N LYS A 297 5.42 6.89 33.64
CA LYS A 297 6.79 7.20 34.07
C LYS A 297 7.42 5.94 34.68
N LYS A 298 8.40 5.36 34.00
CA LYS A 298 9.29 4.33 34.57
C LYS A 298 10.29 4.98 35.54
N THR A 299 11.50 4.44 35.69
CA THR A 299 12.52 5.02 36.59
C THR A 299 12.87 6.47 36.26
N LYS A 300 12.79 6.90 34.99
CA LYS A 300 13.06 8.26 34.52
C LYS A 300 12.13 8.65 33.37
N TRP A 301 11.98 9.96 33.12
CA TRP A 301 11.14 10.47 32.02
C TRP A 301 11.70 10.14 30.63
N GLU A 302 13.03 9.94 30.50
CA GLU A 302 13.68 9.37 29.31
C GLU A 302 13.03 8.06 28.83
N LEU A 303 12.50 7.26 29.78
CA LEU A 303 11.92 5.93 29.56
C LEU A 303 10.41 5.93 29.79
N ALA A 304 9.75 7.09 29.63
CA ALA A 304 8.31 7.18 29.75
C ALA A 304 7.63 6.43 28.59
N GLU A 305 6.66 5.59 28.93
CA GLU A 305 5.76 4.93 27.98
C GLU A 305 4.40 5.61 28.01
N ILE A 306 3.76 5.62 26.85
CA ILE A 306 2.40 6.09 26.68
C ILE A 306 1.60 4.89 26.20
N GLU A 307 0.59 4.56 26.99
CA GLU A 307 -0.47 3.63 26.64
C GLU A 307 -1.64 4.47 26.14
N ILE A 308 -2.19 4.10 24.99
CA ILE A 308 -3.39 4.69 24.40
C ILE A 308 -4.38 3.55 24.18
N LYS A 309 -5.61 3.76 24.61
CA LYS A 309 -6.74 2.88 24.36
C LYS A 309 -7.68 3.49 23.35
N PHE A 310 -8.33 2.60 22.62
CA PHE A 310 -9.36 2.86 21.65
C PHE A 310 -10.45 1.81 21.91
N ASP A 311 -11.72 2.16 21.74
CA ASP A 311 -12.80 1.17 21.76
C ASP A 311 -13.11 0.69 20.33
N ASP A 312 -14.00 -0.29 20.19
CA ASP A 312 -14.42 -0.79 18.88
C ASP A 312 -14.93 0.33 17.97
N ARG A 313 -15.53 1.40 18.52
CA ARG A 313 -16.02 2.57 17.74
C ARG A 313 -14.90 3.37 17.07
N HIS A 314 -13.69 3.30 17.62
CA HIS A 314 -12.51 3.92 17.04
C HIS A 314 -11.84 3.04 15.99
N ASN A 315 -12.07 1.73 15.99
CA ASN A 315 -11.92 0.91 14.80
C ASN A 315 -13.03 1.34 13.81
N ASP A 316 -14.28 1.47 14.30
CA ASP A 316 -15.46 1.75 13.50
C ASP A 316 -15.22 2.87 12.49
N VAL A 317 -14.92 4.08 12.98
CA VAL A 317 -14.81 5.30 12.15
C VAL A 317 -13.93 5.18 10.88
N LYS A 318 -13.00 4.21 10.77
CA LYS A 318 -11.84 4.33 9.88
C LYS A 318 -11.71 3.35 8.68
N GLN A 319 -11.95 2.02 8.67
CA GLN A 319 -11.99 1.27 7.36
C GLN A 319 -13.31 1.52 6.63
N LYS A 320 -14.19 2.34 7.19
CA LYS A 320 -15.19 3.03 6.38
C LYS A 320 -14.67 4.31 5.75
N THR A 321 -13.78 5.02 6.43
CA THR A 321 -12.85 5.95 5.79
C THR A 321 -12.12 5.22 4.64
N PHE A 322 -11.56 4.00 4.79
CA PHE A 322 -11.01 3.21 3.67
C PHE A 322 -12.05 2.65 2.65
N TYR A 323 -13.25 2.21 3.03
CA TYR A 323 -14.23 1.60 2.10
C TYR A 323 -15.07 2.62 1.33
N GLU A 324 -15.39 3.79 1.87
CA GLU A 324 -15.96 4.89 1.08
C GLU A 324 -14.91 5.45 0.10
N GLU A 325 -13.64 5.51 0.52
CA GLU A 325 -12.52 5.87 -0.34
C GLU A 325 -12.34 4.83 -1.47
N ARG A 326 -12.27 3.53 -1.15
CA ARG A 326 -12.13 2.44 -2.12
C ARG A 326 -13.25 2.41 -3.16
N GLN A 327 -14.47 2.81 -2.80
CA GLN A 327 -15.60 2.90 -3.74
C GLN A 327 -15.44 3.99 -4.80
N GLU A 328 -14.60 5.01 -4.59
CA GLU A 328 -14.31 6.03 -5.60
C GLU A 328 -13.30 5.57 -6.65
N PHE A 329 -12.48 4.56 -6.33
CA PHE A 329 -11.51 3.93 -7.25
C PHE A 329 -12.08 2.67 -7.88
N ASN A 330 -12.91 2.86 -8.91
CA ASN A 330 -13.61 1.80 -9.63
C ASN A 330 -12.67 0.97 -10.54
N VAL A 331 -11.75 0.20 -9.92
CA VAL A 331 -10.70 -0.62 -10.55
C VAL A 331 -10.52 -1.93 -9.79
N ASP A 332 -10.46 -3.06 -10.51
CA ASP A 332 -10.18 -4.40 -9.96
C ASP A 332 -8.73 -4.56 -9.48
N MET A 333 -8.37 -3.90 -8.37
CA MET A 333 -7.20 -4.27 -7.60
C MET A 333 -7.47 -5.57 -6.82
N ILE A 334 -7.08 -6.69 -7.43
CA ILE A 334 -7.17 -8.03 -6.84
C ILE A 334 -6.50 -8.06 -5.45
N VAL A 335 -7.21 -8.63 -4.49
CA VAL A 335 -6.78 -8.69 -3.09
C VAL A 335 -5.87 -9.90 -2.86
N THR A 336 -4.56 -9.66 -2.91
CA THR A 336 -3.50 -10.53 -2.37
C THR A 336 -2.87 -9.83 -1.16
N SER A 337 -3.45 -9.89 0.04
CA SER A 337 -4.42 -10.88 0.55
C SER A 337 -5.36 -10.29 1.62
N THR A 338 -6.49 -10.98 1.84
CA THR A 338 -7.32 -10.87 3.05
C THR A 338 -7.58 -12.27 3.58
N GLN A 339 -7.01 -12.58 4.75
CA GLN A 339 -7.72 -13.35 5.75
C GLN A 339 -8.50 -12.29 6.54
N ASP A 340 -9.84 -12.24 6.53
CA ASP A 340 -10.78 -13.35 6.34
C ASP A 340 -11.80 -13.21 5.19
N LYS A 341 -12.48 -14.33 4.91
CA LYS A 341 -13.62 -14.40 4.00
C LYS A 341 -14.89 -13.90 4.70
N VAL A 342 -15.18 -12.60 4.57
CA VAL A 342 -16.51 -12.08 4.90
C VAL A 342 -17.55 -12.65 3.93
N LYS A 343 -18.23 -13.73 4.36
CA LYS A 343 -19.59 -14.01 3.91
C LYS A 343 -20.53 -13.26 4.84
N ASN A 344 -21.26 -12.29 4.29
CA ASN A 344 -22.40 -11.69 4.99
C ASN A 344 -23.53 -12.71 5.06
N GLU A 345 -23.98 -13.06 6.26
CA GLU A 345 -25.36 -13.47 6.52
C GLU A 345 -25.68 -13.19 8.01
N VAL A 346 -26.90 -12.72 8.28
CA VAL A 346 -27.31 -12.21 9.60
C VAL A 346 -28.12 -13.29 10.31
N GLU A 347 -27.52 -14.00 11.25
CA GLU A 347 -28.23 -14.88 12.18
C GLU A 347 -27.91 -14.59 13.66
N THR A 348 -28.78 -15.08 14.54
CA THR A 348 -28.96 -14.59 15.91
C THR A 348 -28.02 -15.23 16.95
N LYS A 349 -27.95 -14.60 18.14
CA LYS A 349 -26.97 -14.82 19.23
C LYS A 349 -26.91 -16.21 19.91
N ASP A 350 -27.54 -17.24 19.34
CA ASP A 350 -27.62 -18.59 19.95
C ASP A 350 -26.49 -19.55 19.53
N GLY A 351 -25.71 -19.23 18.49
CA GLY A 351 -24.72 -20.15 17.93
C GLY A 351 -23.45 -20.32 18.77
N THR A 352 -22.84 -19.22 19.23
CA THR A 352 -21.49 -19.24 19.81
C THR A 352 -21.38 -19.87 21.19
N ALA A 353 -22.45 -19.85 22.01
CA ALA A 353 -22.43 -20.54 23.30
C ALA A 353 -22.41 -22.07 23.13
N LYS A 354 -23.17 -22.59 22.16
CA LYS A 354 -23.30 -24.04 21.89
C LYS A 354 -21.99 -24.67 21.42
N GLU A 355 -21.24 -24.01 20.54
CA GLU A 355 -19.96 -24.55 20.04
C GLU A 355 -18.96 -24.82 21.18
N ILE A 356 -18.90 -23.94 22.19
CA ILE A 356 -18.05 -24.17 23.38
C ILE A 356 -18.69 -25.19 24.35
N LEU A 357 -20.02 -25.25 24.41
CA LEU A 357 -20.77 -26.21 25.22
C LEU A 357 -20.48 -27.65 24.78
N GLU A 358 -20.54 -27.92 23.48
CA GLU A 358 -20.34 -29.23 22.84
C GLU A 358 -18.93 -29.82 23.05
N LEU A 359 -17.94 -28.98 23.36
CA LEU A 359 -16.60 -29.45 23.75
C LEU A 359 -16.61 -30.21 25.09
N PHE A 360 -17.55 -29.90 25.98
CA PHE A 360 -17.73 -30.62 27.25
C PHE A 360 -18.69 -31.82 27.08
N PRO A 361 -18.52 -32.91 27.85
CA PRO A 361 -19.48 -34.01 27.87
C PRO A 361 -20.90 -33.55 28.24
N GLU A 362 -21.92 -33.98 27.49
CA GLU A 362 -23.34 -33.56 27.56
C GLU A 362 -23.88 -33.39 28.99
N ARG A 363 -23.56 -34.32 29.90
CA ARG A 363 -23.93 -34.30 31.32
C ARG A 363 -23.49 -33.02 32.08
N LEU A 364 -22.63 -32.19 31.50
CA LEU A 364 -22.15 -30.92 32.04
C LEU A 364 -22.76 -29.68 31.36
N HIS A 365 -23.40 -29.82 30.19
CA HIS A 365 -23.90 -28.71 29.37
C HIS A 365 -24.76 -27.75 30.20
N LYS A 366 -25.88 -28.26 30.75
CA LYS A 366 -26.81 -27.52 31.63
C LYS A 366 -26.18 -26.94 32.92
N VAL A 367 -24.95 -27.32 33.25
CA VAL A 367 -24.20 -26.80 34.40
C VAL A 367 -23.20 -25.70 33.98
N LEU A 368 -22.81 -25.65 32.71
CA LEU A 368 -21.81 -24.74 32.15
C LEU A 368 -22.40 -23.67 31.22
N GLU A 369 -23.61 -23.85 30.71
CA GLU A 369 -24.29 -23.00 29.72
C GLU A 369 -24.34 -21.50 30.11
N ASP A 370 -24.84 -21.19 31.31
CA ASP A 370 -24.85 -19.80 31.84
C ASP A 370 -23.42 -19.23 31.93
N LEU A 371 -22.48 -20.04 32.40
CA LEU A 371 -21.09 -19.63 32.66
C LEU A 371 -20.33 -19.39 31.36
N ILE A 372 -20.54 -20.22 30.34
CA ILE A 372 -19.95 -20.05 29.01
C ILE A 372 -20.51 -18.78 28.38
N SER A 373 -21.82 -18.57 28.48
CA SER A 373 -22.48 -17.35 27.97
C SER A 373 -21.97 -16.09 28.66
N GLU A 374 -21.87 -16.10 29.99
CA GLU A 374 -21.27 -15.00 30.78
C GLU A 374 -19.79 -14.77 30.44
N SER A 375 -19.02 -15.85 30.25
CA SER A 375 -17.59 -15.78 29.93
C SER A 375 -17.31 -15.26 28.51
N ILE A 376 -18.10 -15.66 27.50
CA ILE A 376 -18.00 -15.11 26.14
C ILE A 376 -18.23 -13.60 26.16
N ASN A 377 -19.24 -13.12 26.89
CA ASN A 377 -19.54 -11.69 27.01
C ASN A 377 -18.49 -10.92 27.86
N THR A 378 -17.75 -11.59 28.75
CA THR A 378 -16.78 -10.94 29.66
C THR A 378 -15.34 -10.98 29.15
N TYR A 379 -14.96 -12.03 28.42
CA TYR A 379 -13.58 -12.32 28.02
C TYR A 379 -13.40 -12.60 26.51
N GLY A 380 -14.49 -12.64 25.74
CA GLY A 380 -14.49 -13.01 24.33
C GLY A 380 -14.60 -14.52 24.07
N PHE A 381 -15.03 -14.86 22.86
CA PHE A 381 -15.30 -16.23 22.43
C PHE A 381 -14.06 -17.13 22.45
N GLU A 382 -13.01 -16.77 21.70
CA GLU A 382 -11.79 -17.60 21.60
C GLU A 382 -11.07 -17.79 22.94
N TYR A 383 -10.99 -16.74 23.77
CA TYR A 383 -10.44 -16.86 25.12
C TYR A 383 -11.20 -17.89 25.97
N THR A 384 -12.54 -17.87 25.88
CA THR A 384 -13.42 -18.81 26.58
C THR A 384 -13.26 -20.24 26.01
N LYS A 385 -13.16 -20.38 24.69
CA LYS A 385 -12.95 -21.63 23.95
C LYS A 385 -11.62 -22.31 24.30
N PHE A 386 -10.50 -21.58 24.30
CA PHE A 386 -9.21 -22.15 24.67
C PHE A 386 -9.12 -22.52 26.15
N ASN A 387 -9.74 -21.76 27.07
CA ASN A 387 -9.82 -22.15 28.49
C ASN A 387 -10.79 -23.32 28.74
N ALA A 388 -11.81 -23.51 27.89
CA ALA A 388 -12.64 -24.72 27.89
C ALA A 388 -11.82 -25.94 27.46
N LEU A 389 -11.15 -25.87 26.30
CA LEU A 389 -10.25 -26.92 25.79
C LEU A 389 -9.14 -27.26 26.80
N TYR A 390 -8.53 -26.27 27.46
CA TYR A 390 -7.58 -26.50 28.54
C TYR A 390 -8.21 -27.29 29.68
N THR A 391 -9.38 -26.87 30.16
CA THR A 391 -10.09 -27.54 31.24
C THR A 391 -10.42 -28.99 30.89
N ILE A 392 -10.89 -29.25 29.68
CA ILE A 392 -11.18 -30.60 29.17
C ILE A 392 -9.89 -31.45 29.14
N SER A 393 -8.78 -30.89 28.66
CA SER A 393 -7.47 -31.58 28.59
C SER A 393 -6.94 -32.05 29.97
N LYS A 394 -7.36 -31.41 31.06
CA LYS A 394 -6.95 -31.79 32.43
C LYS A 394 -7.92 -32.77 33.12
N ASN A 395 -9.06 -33.08 32.49
CA ASN A 395 -10.12 -33.97 33.00
C ASN A 395 -10.41 -33.83 34.51
N PRO A 396 -10.68 -32.62 35.04
CA PRO A 396 -10.78 -32.37 36.46
C PRO A 396 -12.06 -32.97 37.06
N LYS A 397 -12.02 -33.40 38.33
CA LYS A 397 -13.21 -33.91 39.04
C LYS A 397 -14.33 -32.86 39.21
N GLN A 398 -14.03 -31.58 39.05
CA GLN A 398 -14.99 -30.46 39.19
C GLN A 398 -14.81 -29.43 38.06
N TYR A 399 -15.38 -29.74 36.89
CA TYR A 399 -15.24 -28.92 35.68
C TYR A 399 -15.62 -27.43 35.86
N LYS A 400 -16.81 -27.11 36.43
CA LYS A 400 -17.26 -25.70 36.58
C LYS A 400 -16.33 -24.84 37.44
N ALA A 401 -15.74 -25.40 38.49
CA ALA A 401 -14.80 -24.72 39.37
C ALA A 401 -13.42 -24.56 38.72
N TYR A 402 -12.93 -25.62 38.05
CA TYR A 402 -11.64 -25.58 37.36
C TYR A 402 -11.66 -24.62 36.16
N PHE A 403 -12.75 -24.60 35.39
CA PHE A 403 -12.94 -23.69 34.26
C PHE A 403 -12.98 -22.23 34.71
N ASN A 404 -13.71 -21.91 35.79
CA ASN A 404 -13.68 -20.59 36.43
C ASN A 404 -12.26 -20.14 36.82
N LYS A 405 -11.43 -21.06 37.33
CA LYS A 405 -10.04 -20.76 37.69
C LYS A 405 -9.17 -20.56 36.45
N ALA A 406 -9.34 -21.40 35.42
CA ALA A 406 -8.65 -21.27 34.15
C ALA A 406 -8.92 -19.92 33.46
N LEU A 407 -10.19 -19.49 33.41
CA LEU A 407 -10.62 -18.19 32.88
C LEU A 407 -10.08 -17.00 33.67
N LYS A 408 -9.92 -17.11 34.99
CA LYS A 408 -9.43 -16.00 35.84
C LYS A 408 -7.92 -15.89 35.92
N GLU A 409 -7.20 -17.00 35.74
CA GLU A 409 -5.74 -17.07 35.82
C GLU A 409 -5.08 -17.37 34.45
N ASN A 410 -5.86 -17.28 33.35
CA ASN A 410 -5.47 -17.57 31.97
C ASN A 410 -4.67 -18.87 31.79
N TYR A 411 -5.17 -20.00 32.31
CA TYR A 411 -4.44 -21.27 32.24
C TYR A 411 -4.24 -21.76 30.79
N ALA A 412 -5.12 -21.36 29.87
CA ALA A 412 -4.91 -21.62 28.46
C ALA A 412 -3.78 -20.80 27.82
N ALA A 413 -3.08 -19.89 28.51
CA ALA A 413 -1.98 -19.12 27.90
C ALA A 413 -0.94 -20.00 27.18
N GLU A 414 -0.57 -21.16 27.74
CA GLU A 414 0.29 -22.13 27.05
C GLU A 414 -0.39 -22.84 25.88
N LEU A 415 -1.71 -23.10 25.92
CA LEU A 415 -2.43 -23.68 24.78
C LEU A 415 -2.76 -22.65 23.70
N ILE A 416 -2.95 -21.38 24.04
CA ILE A 416 -3.08 -20.28 23.09
C ILE A 416 -1.72 -20.11 22.41
N ALA A 417 -0.62 -20.01 23.15
CA ALA A 417 0.72 -19.97 22.57
C ALA A 417 1.06 -21.22 21.76
N ASN A 418 0.74 -22.44 22.22
CA ASN A 418 1.03 -23.66 21.46
C ASN A 418 0.04 -23.95 20.32
N ASN A 419 -1.18 -23.40 20.32
CA ASN A 419 -2.09 -23.49 19.18
C ASN A 419 -1.82 -22.39 18.17
N GLN A 420 -1.50 -21.15 18.59
CA GLN A 420 -0.93 -20.15 17.70
C GLN A 420 0.36 -20.69 17.06
N HIS A 421 1.28 -21.26 17.84
CA HIS A 421 2.51 -21.82 17.28
C HIS A 421 2.29 -23.14 16.50
N LYS A 422 1.22 -23.91 16.74
CA LYS A 422 0.85 -25.06 15.91
C LYS A 422 0.09 -24.68 14.65
N GLU A 423 -0.74 -23.65 14.68
CA GLU A 423 -1.41 -23.09 13.50
C GLU A 423 -0.39 -22.34 12.66
N GLU A 424 0.55 -21.60 13.24
CA GLU A 424 1.77 -21.14 12.57
C GLU A 424 2.53 -22.31 11.96
N ILE A 425 2.88 -23.37 12.71
CA ILE A 425 3.63 -24.52 12.16
C ILE A 425 2.83 -25.32 11.12
N LYS A 426 1.49 -25.30 11.18
CA LYS A 426 0.61 -25.94 10.20
C LYS A 426 0.44 -25.06 8.96
N LEU A 427 0.31 -23.73 9.13
CA LEU A 427 0.42 -22.73 8.06
C LEU A 427 1.82 -22.76 7.42
N ILE A 428 2.91 -22.98 8.15
CA ILE A 428 4.27 -23.11 7.61
C ILE A 428 4.47 -24.45 6.86
N LYS A 429 3.65 -25.47 7.15
CA LYS A 429 3.66 -26.77 6.44
C LYS A 429 2.67 -26.84 5.29
N GLU A 430 1.56 -26.13 5.35
CA GLU A 430 0.50 -26.12 4.33
C GLU A 430 0.67 -24.93 3.36
N ASN A 431 1.06 -23.73 3.84
CA ASN A 431 1.65 -22.68 2.99
C ASN A 431 3.13 -22.97 2.71
N LYS A 432 3.42 -24.11 2.06
CA LYS A 432 4.70 -24.28 1.35
C LYS A 432 4.71 -23.60 -0.03
N VAL A 433 3.88 -22.55 -0.17
CA VAL A 433 4.00 -21.48 -1.16
C VAL A 433 3.79 -20.16 -0.41
N ILE A 434 4.87 -19.62 0.14
CA ILE A 434 5.07 -18.17 0.21
C ILE A 434 6.33 -17.92 -0.59
N GLU A 435 6.16 -17.40 -1.79
CA GLU A 435 7.23 -16.69 -2.45
C GLU A 435 7.48 -15.42 -1.63
N GLU A 436 8.71 -15.25 -1.12
CA GLU A 436 9.19 -13.89 -0.92
C GLU A 436 9.04 -13.16 -2.26
N ALA A 437 8.66 -11.87 -2.22
CA ALA A 437 8.55 -11.06 -3.42
C ALA A 437 9.94 -10.68 -3.98
N VAL A 438 10.71 -11.71 -4.37
CA VAL A 438 11.73 -11.61 -5.40
C VAL A 438 11.05 -10.91 -6.57
N VAL A 439 11.51 -9.70 -6.88
CA VAL A 439 11.08 -9.02 -8.10
C VAL A 439 11.45 -9.96 -9.24
N SER A 440 10.45 -10.59 -9.85
CA SER A 440 10.60 -11.18 -11.17
C SER A 440 10.83 -9.99 -12.10
N PRO A 441 12.03 -9.73 -12.62
CA PRO A 441 12.15 -8.78 -13.71
C PRO A 441 11.32 -9.36 -14.87
N ILE A 442 10.83 -8.49 -15.75
CA ILE A 442 10.00 -8.91 -16.88
C ILE A 442 10.93 -9.59 -17.90
N TYR A 443 11.17 -10.87 -17.69
CA TYR A 443 11.94 -11.70 -18.60
C TYR A 443 11.20 -11.79 -19.93
N LYS A 444 11.94 -11.67 -21.04
CA LYS A 444 11.42 -11.80 -22.41
C LYS A 444 10.77 -13.17 -22.67
N PHE A 445 11.21 -14.18 -21.94
CA PHE A 445 10.62 -15.52 -21.87
C PHE A 445 10.56 -15.94 -20.41
N SER A 446 9.48 -16.59 -19.99
CA SER A 446 9.52 -17.41 -18.78
C SER A 446 10.49 -18.58 -18.96
N PHE A 447 10.98 -19.15 -17.86
CA PHE A 447 11.84 -20.32 -17.94
C PHE A 447 11.13 -21.54 -18.53
N ASP A 448 9.82 -21.61 -18.36
CA ASP A 448 9.01 -22.73 -18.83
C ASP A 448 8.80 -22.59 -20.37
N GLU A 449 8.63 -21.37 -20.88
CA GLU A 449 8.78 -21.08 -22.31
C GLU A 449 10.20 -21.32 -22.85
N TYR A 450 11.26 -21.13 -22.06
CA TYR A 450 12.61 -21.51 -22.46
C TYR A 450 12.76 -23.03 -22.61
N LEU A 451 12.13 -23.81 -21.72
CA LEU A 451 12.10 -25.27 -21.83
C LEU A 451 11.31 -25.74 -23.07
N GLU A 452 10.20 -25.07 -23.39
CA GLU A 452 9.32 -25.40 -24.52
C GLU A 452 9.83 -24.93 -25.89
N LYS A 453 10.41 -23.72 -25.98
CA LYS A 453 10.65 -23.03 -27.27
C LYS A 453 12.08 -23.14 -27.81
N PHE A 454 13.07 -23.42 -26.96
CA PHE A 454 14.48 -23.50 -27.38
C PHE A 454 14.88 -24.96 -27.65
N SER A 455 15.67 -25.22 -28.69
CA SER A 455 16.16 -26.59 -28.96
C SER A 455 17.13 -27.05 -27.88
N ASP A 456 17.23 -28.35 -27.60
CA ASP A 456 18.10 -28.84 -26.51
C ASP A 456 19.59 -28.49 -26.72
N ASN A 457 20.02 -28.33 -27.97
CA ASN A 457 21.35 -27.84 -28.30
C ASN A 457 21.51 -26.34 -28.00
N GLN A 458 20.49 -25.50 -28.20
CA GLN A 458 20.50 -24.13 -27.69
C GLN A 458 20.56 -24.13 -26.15
N LYS A 459 19.71 -24.93 -25.49
CA LYS A 459 19.62 -25.00 -24.03
C LYS A 459 20.99 -25.26 -23.40
N VAL A 460 21.71 -26.31 -23.84
CA VAL A 460 23.03 -26.69 -23.32
C VAL A 460 24.07 -25.56 -23.45
N ASN A 461 24.07 -24.83 -24.57
CA ASN A 461 24.99 -23.69 -24.74
C ASN A 461 24.60 -22.51 -23.83
N ILE A 462 23.31 -22.18 -23.75
CA ILE A 462 22.80 -21.12 -22.87
C ILE A 462 23.09 -21.42 -21.39
N GLU A 463 22.87 -22.65 -20.91
CA GLU A 463 23.19 -23.02 -19.52
C GLU A 463 24.68 -22.86 -19.20
N LYS A 464 25.56 -23.21 -20.15
CA LYS A 464 27.01 -23.07 -20.00
C LYS A 464 27.44 -21.61 -19.89
N ASP A 465 26.98 -20.76 -20.81
CA ASP A 465 27.33 -19.33 -20.82
C ASP A 465 26.80 -18.62 -19.56
N VAL A 466 25.59 -18.99 -19.11
CA VAL A 466 24.98 -18.48 -17.89
C VAL A 466 25.74 -18.93 -16.64
N TYR A 467 26.29 -20.15 -16.61
CA TYR A 467 27.14 -20.62 -15.50
C TYR A 467 28.50 -19.92 -15.47
N GLU A 468 29.16 -19.75 -16.63
CA GLU A 468 30.43 -19.02 -16.73
C GLU A 468 30.27 -17.56 -16.27
N ARG A 469 29.18 -16.89 -16.69
CA ARG A 469 28.87 -15.53 -16.22
C ARG A 469 28.55 -15.48 -14.72
N PHE A 470 27.77 -16.42 -14.19
CA PHE A 470 27.49 -16.52 -12.74
C PHE A 470 28.78 -16.63 -11.90
N LEU A 471 29.77 -17.40 -12.35
CA LEU A 471 31.07 -17.49 -11.69
C LEU A 471 31.88 -16.19 -11.77
N MET A 472 31.81 -15.45 -12.88
CA MET A 472 32.45 -14.13 -12.99
C MET A 472 31.81 -13.09 -12.06
N ASP A 473 30.48 -12.95 -12.11
CA ASP A 473 29.74 -11.94 -11.35
C ASP A 473 29.83 -12.21 -9.83
N SER A 474 29.83 -13.47 -9.41
CA SER A 474 30.06 -13.86 -8.01
C SER A 474 31.55 -13.87 -7.59
N ARG A 475 32.48 -13.69 -8.53
CA ARG A 475 33.94 -13.90 -8.36
C ARG A 475 34.30 -15.27 -7.79
N GLY A 476 33.47 -16.27 -8.07
CA GLY A 476 33.61 -17.64 -7.59
C GLY A 476 34.70 -18.43 -8.30
N LYS A 477 34.85 -19.68 -7.89
CA LYS A 477 35.54 -20.73 -8.66
C LYS A 477 34.59 -21.90 -8.80
N ASP A 478 34.74 -22.66 -9.88
CA ASP A 478 33.93 -23.85 -10.13
C ASP A 478 34.21 -24.92 -9.06
N ASP A 479 33.29 -25.07 -8.11
CA ASP A 479 33.34 -26.07 -7.07
C ASP A 479 31.94 -26.62 -6.72
N ARG A 480 31.88 -27.61 -5.83
CA ARG A 480 30.63 -28.29 -5.45
C ARG A 480 29.62 -27.37 -4.75
N VAL A 481 30.08 -26.30 -4.10
CA VAL A 481 29.22 -25.31 -3.43
C VAL A 481 28.65 -24.34 -4.47
N PHE A 482 29.48 -23.77 -5.34
CA PHE A 482 29.01 -22.87 -6.39
C PHE A 482 28.08 -23.55 -7.40
N ARG A 483 28.35 -24.80 -7.80
CA ARG A 483 27.38 -25.61 -8.58
C ARG A 483 26.06 -25.82 -7.83
N GLY A 484 26.12 -26.11 -6.53
CA GLY A 484 24.94 -26.32 -5.68
C GLY A 484 24.16 -25.05 -5.31
N ILE A 485 24.74 -23.87 -5.55
CA ILE A 485 24.05 -22.57 -5.54
C ILE A 485 23.44 -22.31 -6.91
N PHE A 486 24.22 -22.50 -7.99
CA PHE A 486 23.78 -22.24 -9.36
C PHE A 486 22.49 -22.97 -9.71
N GLU A 487 22.39 -24.28 -9.47
CA GLU A 487 21.19 -25.07 -9.78
C GLU A 487 19.93 -24.59 -9.02
N LYS A 488 20.07 -23.75 -7.98
CA LYS A 488 18.94 -23.12 -7.27
C LYS A 488 18.55 -21.75 -7.83
N SER A 489 19.50 -21.02 -8.43
CA SER A 489 19.27 -19.71 -9.06
C SER A 489 19.04 -19.78 -10.58
N LYS A 490 19.36 -20.93 -11.19
CA LYS A 490 19.36 -21.23 -12.63
C LYS A 490 18.14 -20.70 -13.39
N LYS A 491 16.91 -20.95 -12.89
CA LYS A 491 15.63 -20.48 -13.48
C LYS A 491 15.61 -18.96 -13.71
N GLY A 492 16.08 -18.16 -12.75
CA GLY A 492 16.14 -16.70 -12.89
C GLY A 492 17.33 -16.20 -13.72
N LEU A 493 18.50 -16.82 -13.56
CA LEU A 493 19.71 -16.42 -14.30
C LEU A 493 19.58 -16.64 -15.82
N ILE A 494 18.92 -17.72 -16.25
CA ILE A 494 18.67 -17.99 -17.67
C ILE A 494 17.68 -16.97 -18.25
N GLY A 495 16.56 -16.70 -17.56
CA GLY A 495 15.61 -15.66 -17.98
C GLY A 495 16.29 -14.29 -18.12
N GLN A 496 17.19 -13.94 -17.19
CA GLN A 496 17.94 -12.69 -17.23
C GLN A 496 18.86 -12.63 -18.46
N TYR A 497 19.64 -13.69 -18.69
CA TYR A 497 20.59 -13.76 -19.80
C TYR A 497 19.91 -13.71 -21.17
N LEU A 498 18.79 -14.41 -21.37
CA LEU A 498 17.97 -14.34 -22.58
C LEU A 498 17.46 -12.92 -22.84
N THR A 499 17.05 -12.23 -21.78
CA THR A 499 16.47 -10.88 -21.86
C THR A 499 17.53 -9.82 -22.16
N GLU A 500 18.66 -9.85 -21.45
CA GLU A 500 19.76 -8.89 -21.63
C GLU A 500 20.47 -9.03 -22.98
N ASN A 501 20.71 -10.26 -23.43
CA ASN A 501 21.35 -10.54 -24.73
C ASN A 501 20.32 -10.64 -25.87
N ASN A 502 19.04 -10.45 -25.57
CA ASN A 502 17.91 -10.40 -26.50
C ASN A 502 17.74 -11.66 -27.38
N ILE A 503 18.21 -12.82 -26.90
CA ILE A 503 18.29 -14.09 -27.62
C ILE A 503 16.89 -14.60 -27.95
N GLU A 504 16.68 -15.12 -29.17
CA GLU A 504 15.43 -15.73 -29.62
C GLU A 504 15.57 -17.28 -29.67
N PRO A 505 14.49 -18.05 -29.55
CA PRO A 505 14.49 -19.48 -29.87
C PRO A 505 14.80 -19.72 -31.36
N ASP A 506 15.44 -20.84 -31.66
CA ASP A 506 15.62 -21.30 -33.05
C ASP A 506 14.25 -21.60 -33.68
N LYS A 507 14.09 -21.27 -34.97
CA LYS A 507 12.82 -21.47 -35.69
C LYS A 507 12.65 -22.92 -36.16
N GLU A 508 12.37 -23.81 -35.22
CA GLU A 508 11.81 -25.13 -35.52
C GLU A 508 10.29 -25.03 -35.77
N PHE A 509 9.75 -25.91 -36.62
CA PHE A 509 8.39 -25.77 -37.16
C PHE A 509 7.30 -26.16 -36.15
N ILE A 510 6.40 -25.23 -35.81
CA ILE A 510 5.18 -25.52 -35.04
C ILE A 510 4.02 -25.83 -36.00
N ILE A 511 3.69 -27.12 -36.18
CA ILE A 511 2.35 -27.58 -36.61
C ILE A 511 2.06 -28.94 -35.95
N GLU A 512 1.10 -29.03 -35.02
CA GLU A 512 0.30 -30.27 -34.83
C GLU A 512 -1.01 -30.10 -34.01
N LYS A 513 -1.85 -29.12 -34.39
CA LYS A 513 -3.31 -29.19 -34.14
C LYS A 513 -4.16 -29.24 -35.42
N GLU A 514 -3.58 -28.89 -36.57
CA GLU A 514 -4.12 -29.18 -37.89
C GLU A 514 -3.20 -30.18 -38.60
N ILE A 515 -3.71 -31.38 -38.90
CA ILE A 515 -3.03 -32.39 -39.72
C ILE A 515 -3.53 -32.20 -41.16
N SER A 516 -2.74 -31.51 -41.98
CA SER A 516 -3.00 -31.33 -43.42
C SER A 516 -2.18 -32.30 -44.26
N GLY A 517 -2.80 -33.02 -45.19
CA GLY A 517 -2.13 -33.96 -46.09
C GLY A 517 -2.77 -34.03 -47.46
N SER A 518 -2.06 -34.56 -48.46
CA SER A 518 -2.64 -34.87 -49.78
C SER A 518 -3.11 -36.32 -49.82
N TYR A 519 -4.37 -36.53 -50.22
CA TYR A 519 -4.99 -37.85 -50.27
C TYR A 519 -5.66 -38.06 -51.63
N ILE A 520 -5.35 -39.16 -52.31
CA ILE A 520 -5.79 -39.44 -53.68
C ILE A 520 -7.33 -39.47 -53.86
N SER A 521 -8.08 -39.69 -52.78
CA SER A 521 -9.54 -39.57 -52.75
C SER A 521 -10.06 -39.28 -51.34
N LYS A 522 -11.28 -38.73 -51.25
CA LYS A 522 -11.99 -38.52 -49.97
C LYS A 522 -12.16 -39.82 -49.16
N SER A 523 -12.29 -40.97 -49.83
CA SER A 523 -12.31 -42.29 -49.18
C SER A 523 -10.97 -42.65 -48.53
N LYS A 524 -9.82 -42.35 -49.16
CA LYS A 524 -8.50 -42.58 -48.54
C LYS A 524 -8.22 -41.61 -47.40
N PHE A 525 -8.76 -40.39 -47.48
CA PHE A 525 -8.71 -39.42 -46.40
C PHE A 525 -9.49 -39.90 -45.16
N LEU A 526 -10.78 -40.28 -45.30
CA LEU A 526 -11.59 -40.81 -44.19
C LEU A 526 -10.97 -42.05 -43.51
N VAL A 527 -10.24 -42.89 -44.25
CA VAL A 527 -9.49 -44.02 -43.68
C VAL A 527 -8.31 -43.56 -42.81
N GLU A 528 -7.67 -42.44 -43.14
CA GLU A 528 -6.63 -41.85 -42.28
C GLU A 528 -7.23 -41.14 -41.06
N VAL A 529 -8.38 -40.45 -41.22
CA VAL A 529 -9.15 -39.89 -40.08
C VAL A 529 -9.49 -40.98 -39.08
N LEU A 530 -10.05 -42.11 -39.52
CA LEU A 530 -10.35 -43.27 -38.67
C LEU A 530 -9.12 -43.79 -37.92
N LYS A 531 -7.97 -43.85 -38.61
CA LYS A 531 -6.71 -44.32 -38.01
C LYS A 531 -6.23 -43.34 -36.94
N ILE A 532 -6.23 -42.04 -37.22
CA ILE A 532 -5.81 -40.99 -36.27
C ILE A 532 -6.77 -40.91 -35.07
N ALA A 533 -8.08 -41.00 -35.29
CA ALA A 533 -9.07 -41.06 -34.22
C ALA A 533 -8.82 -42.27 -33.30
N LYS A 534 -8.56 -43.45 -33.87
CA LYS A 534 -8.20 -44.65 -33.09
C LYS A 534 -6.85 -44.52 -32.37
N GLU A 535 -5.85 -43.93 -33.01
CA GLU A 535 -4.51 -43.70 -32.43
C GLU A 535 -4.56 -42.68 -31.27
N ARG A 536 -5.47 -41.70 -31.32
CA ARG A 536 -5.71 -40.70 -30.26
C ARG A 536 -6.89 -41.05 -29.32
N ASN A 537 -7.44 -42.25 -29.44
CA ASN A 537 -8.54 -42.78 -28.62
C ASN A 537 -9.82 -41.91 -28.60
N ILE A 538 -10.16 -41.33 -29.76
CA ILE A 538 -11.37 -40.52 -30.01
C ILE A 538 -12.48 -41.42 -30.53
N GLU A 539 -13.71 -41.25 -30.03
CA GLU A 539 -14.90 -41.96 -30.53
C GLU A 539 -15.42 -41.28 -31.82
N PHE A 540 -15.43 -42.01 -32.93
CA PHE A 540 -15.78 -41.47 -34.26
C PHE A 540 -16.68 -42.45 -35.04
N ASP A 541 -17.98 -42.18 -35.10
CA ASP A 541 -18.95 -43.05 -35.78
C ASP A 541 -19.01 -42.79 -37.29
N ILE A 542 -18.05 -43.37 -38.01
CA ILE A 542 -17.99 -43.30 -39.48
C ILE A 542 -19.29 -43.75 -40.18
N LYS A 543 -20.17 -44.55 -39.56
CA LYS A 543 -21.44 -44.94 -40.21
C LYS A 543 -22.38 -43.77 -40.40
N ASN A 544 -22.40 -42.83 -39.45
CA ASN A 544 -23.20 -41.62 -39.50
C ASN A 544 -22.44 -40.45 -40.15
N VAL A 545 -21.10 -40.39 -40.00
CA VAL A 545 -20.27 -39.33 -40.61
C VAL A 545 -20.08 -39.52 -42.12
N ALA A 546 -19.84 -40.75 -42.61
CA ALA A 546 -19.49 -40.97 -44.01
C ALA A 546 -20.59 -40.55 -45.03
N PRO A 547 -21.91 -40.71 -44.76
CA PRO A 547 -22.94 -40.14 -45.64
C PRO A 547 -22.83 -38.61 -45.76
N VAL A 548 -22.75 -37.90 -44.64
CA VAL A 548 -22.67 -36.43 -44.58
C VAL A 548 -21.40 -35.92 -45.28
N PHE A 549 -20.24 -36.48 -44.92
CA PHE A 549 -18.95 -36.10 -45.51
C PHE A 549 -18.86 -36.41 -47.01
N ASN A 550 -19.59 -37.41 -47.51
CA ASN A 550 -19.63 -37.69 -48.95
C ASN A 550 -20.38 -36.62 -49.76
N GLU A 551 -21.34 -35.92 -49.16
CA GLU A 551 -22.07 -34.83 -49.82
C GLU A 551 -21.42 -33.47 -49.59
N LEU A 552 -21.03 -33.16 -48.35
CA LEU A 552 -20.53 -31.84 -47.95
C LEU A 552 -19.02 -31.67 -48.06
N TYR A 553 -18.25 -32.76 -48.13
CA TYR A 553 -16.77 -32.76 -48.11
C TYR A 553 -16.14 -32.21 -46.81
N GLU A 554 -16.98 -31.92 -45.82
CA GLU A 554 -16.62 -31.49 -44.48
C GLU A 554 -17.55 -32.07 -43.42
N TYR A 555 -17.08 -32.11 -42.17
CA TYR A 555 -17.83 -32.56 -40.99
C TYR A 555 -17.13 -32.03 -39.73
N GLU A 556 -17.90 -31.65 -38.71
CA GLU A 556 -17.42 -31.11 -37.44
C GLU A 556 -18.32 -31.57 -36.29
N ASP A 557 -17.71 -31.90 -35.15
CA ASP A 557 -18.38 -32.21 -33.88
C ASP A 557 -17.59 -31.65 -32.68
N GLU A 558 -18.00 -32.01 -31.46
CA GLU A 558 -17.41 -31.50 -30.21
C GLU A 558 -15.95 -31.91 -29.97
N VAL A 559 -15.37 -32.82 -30.78
CA VAL A 559 -13.99 -33.33 -30.60
C VAL A 559 -13.10 -33.19 -31.83
N LEU A 560 -13.64 -33.13 -33.06
CA LEU A 560 -12.85 -32.92 -34.28
C LEU A 560 -13.60 -32.21 -35.41
N ALA A 561 -12.84 -31.59 -36.30
CA ALA A 561 -13.32 -31.10 -37.60
C ALA A 561 -12.47 -31.66 -38.74
N ILE A 562 -13.11 -32.02 -39.86
CA ILE A 562 -12.47 -32.52 -41.08
C ILE A 562 -13.01 -31.81 -42.32
N ASN A 563 -12.13 -31.53 -43.28
CA ASN A 563 -12.48 -30.96 -44.58
C ASN A 563 -11.56 -31.54 -45.67
N TYR A 564 -12.06 -31.74 -46.90
CA TYR A 564 -11.28 -32.25 -48.03
C TYR A 564 -11.64 -31.54 -49.35
N ASP A 565 -10.70 -30.75 -49.88
CA ASP A 565 -10.86 -30.12 -51.20
C ASP A 565 -10.57 -31.13 -52.32
N GLU A 566 -11.59 -31.44 -53.12
CA GLU A 566 -11.47 -32.38 -54.23
C GLU A 566 -10.63 -31.86 -55.41
N ASN A 567 -10.37 -30.55 -55.51
CA ASN A 567 -9.55 -29.98 -56.58
C ASN A 567 -8.05 -30.09 -56.25
N THR A 568 -7.63 -29.63 -55.06
CA THR A 568 -6.24 -29.73 -54.60
C THR A 568 -5.88 -31.11 -54.03
N LYS A 569 -6.89 -31.96 -53.76
CA LYS A 569 -6.75 -33.26 -53.09
C LYS A 569 -6.19 -33.16 -51.66
N ILE A 570 -6.31 -31.99 -51.02
CA ILE A 570 -5.84 -31.74 -49.66
C ILE A 570 -6.96 -32.05 -48.67
N GLY A 571 -6.66 -32.91 -47.69
CA GLY A 571 -7.48 -33.15 -46.51
C GLY A 571 -6.87 -32.48 -45.28
N LYS A 572 -7.72 -31.90 -44.43
CA LYS A 572 -7.36 -31.23 -43.17
C LYS A 572 -8.11 -31.88 -42.02
N ILE A 573 -7.42 -32.23 -40.94
CA ILE A 573 -8.00 -32.76 -39.70
C ILE A 573 -7.60 -31.82 -38.56
N ILE A 574 -8.59 -31.24 -37.89
CA ILE A 574 -8.42 -30.42 -36.70
C ILE A 574 -8.94 -31.22 -35.51
N ILE A 575 -8.18 -31.25 -34.41
CA ILE A 575 -8.56 -31.92 -33.17
C ILE A 575 -8.49 -30.88 -32.05
N PHE A 576 -9.58 -30.74 -31.31
CA PHE A 576 -9.80 -29.61 -30.39
C PHE A 576 -9.05 -29.74 -29.06
#